data_AF-A0A1N7JAG7-F1
#
_entry.id   AF-A0A1N7JAG7-F1
#
_cell.length_a   1.000
_cell.length_b   1.000
_cell.length_c   1.000
_cell.angle_alpha   90.00
_cell.angle_beta   90.00
_cell.angle_gamma   90.00
#
_symmetry.space_group_name_H-M   'P 1'
#
loop_
_entity.id
_entity.type
_entity.pdbx_description
1 polymer ?
#
loop_
_entity_poly.entity_id
_entity_poly.type
_entity_poly.pdbx_seq_one_letter_code
_entity_poly.pdbx_strand_id
1 'polypeptide(L)' 'MKQYKIGSIIKNHCVQCFHDEQKVVEIVPKEFSEKIVEKLWTECTNCGKTHSRLVQHI' A
#
# COMPACT_ATOMS: atom_id res chain seq x y z
N MET A 1 -8.53 -10.33 -7.08
CA MET A 1 -8.32 -8.89 -7.32
C MET A 1 -8.55 -8.12 -6.02
N LYS A 2 -7.51 -7.58 -5.37
CA LYS A 2 -7.70 -6.70 -4.21
C LYS A 2 -7.72 -5.26 -4.71
N GLN A 3 -8.90 -4.70 -4.88
CA GLN A 3 -9.04 -3.26 -5.10
C GLN A 3 -8.69 -2.57 -3.78
N TYR A 4 -7.57 -1.86 -3.73
CA TYR A 4 -7.22 -1.04 -2.59
C TYR A 4 -8.04 0.25 -2.66
N LYS A 5 -8.53 0.73 -1.50
CA LYS A 5 -9.23 1.99 -1.40
C LYS A 5 -8.50 2.87 -0.39
N ILE A 6 -8.37 4.16 -0.70
CA ILE A 6 -7.82 5.14 0.24
C ILE A 6 -8.64 5.11 1.52
N GLY A 7 -7.95 5.03 2.65
CA GLY A 7 -8.54 4.91 3.98
C GLY A 7 -8.76 3.47 4.46
N SER A 8 -8.68 2.45 3.60
CA SER A 8 -8.86 1.06 4.03
C SER A 8 -7.68 0.57 4.87
N ILE A 9 -7.98 -0.20 5.92
CA ILE A 9 -6.98 -0.93 6.70
C ILE A 9 -6.68 -2.26 6.00
N ILE A 10 -5.39 -2.54 5.82
CA ILE A 10 -4.88 -3.78 5.26
C ILE A 10 -4.00 -4.49 6.28
N LYS A 11 -4.00 -5.82 6.24
CA LYS A 11 -2.99 -6.61 6.95
C LYS A 11 -1.68 -6.52 6.18
N ASN A 12 -0.73 -5.78 6.72
CA ASN A 12 0.63 -5.65 6.20
C ASN A 12 1.60 -5.35 7.33
N HIS A 13 2.75 -5.99 7.29
CA HIS A 13 3.74 -5.90 8.36
C HIS A 13 4.54 -4.59 8.27
N CYS A 14 4.53 -3.80 9.34
CA CYS A 14 5.37 -2.61 9.47
C CYS A 14 6.81 -3.00 9.79
N VAL A 15 7.75 -2.70 8.90
CA VAL A 15 9.18 -2.98 9.11
C VAL A 15 9.84 -2.15 10.22
N GLN A 16 9.13 -1.17 10.79
CA GLN A 16 9.63 -0.32 11.87
C GLN A 16 9.21 -0.80 13.26
N CYS A 17 7.93 -1.14 13.45
CA CYS A 17 7.37 -1.47 14.76
C CYS A 17 6.73 -2.86 14.82
N PHE A 18 6.83 -3.64 13.74
CA PHE A 18 6.33 -5.01 13.64
C PHE A 18 4.81 -5.17 13.82
N HIS A 19 4.06 -4.07 13.78
CA HIS A 19 2.60 -4.09 13.78
C HIS A 19 2.05 -4.48 12.40
N ASP A 20 0.98 -5.28 12.39
CA ASP A 20 0.46 -5.92 11.17
C ASP A 20 -0.67 -5.16 10.49
N GLU A 21 -0.99 -3.96 10.96
CA GLU A 21 -2.01 -3.11 10.36
C GLU A 21 -1.42 -1.85 9.75
N GLN A 22 -1.83 -1.59 8.51
CA GLN A 22 -1.52 -0.35 7.82
C GLN A 22 -2.76 0.19 7.11
N LYS A 23 -2.90 1.51 7.08
CA LYS A 23 -3.96 2.21 6.38
C LYS A 23 -3.45 2.65 5.00
N VAL A 24 -4.23 2.43 3.95
CA VAL A 24 -3.92 2.98 2.63
C VAL A 24 -4.10 4.49 2.66
N VAL A 25 -3.06 5.25 2.32
CA VAL A 25 -3.11 6.72 2.32
C VAL A 25 -3.12 7.31 0.92
N GLU A 26 -2.49 6.63 -0.05
CA GLU A 26 -2.44 7.09 -1.44
C GLU A 26 -2.27 5.90 -2.39
N ILE A 27 -2.86 6.01 -3.58
CA ILE A 27 -2.71 5.06 -4.67
C ILE A 27 -2.31 5.87 -5.91
N VAL A 28 -1.12 5.61 -6.44
CA VAL A 28 -0.61 6.30 -7.63
C VAL A 28 -0.51 5.31 -8.77
N PRO A 29 -1.31 5.45 -9.85
CA PRO A 29 -1.13 4.61 -11.03
C PRO A 29 0.21 4.93 -11.68
N LYS A 30 0.95 3.89 -12.06
CA LYS A 30 2.15 3.97 -12.87
C LYS A 30 1.96 3.12 -14.12
N GLU A 31 1.91 3.79 -15.24
CA GLU A 31 1.91 3.15 -16.54
C GLU A 31 3.34 2.81 -16.91
N PHE A 32 3.61 1.52 -17.07
CA PHE A 32 4.80 1.04 -17.76
C PHE A 32 4.37 0.58 -19.15
N SER A 33 5.29 0.64 -20.11
CA SER A 33 5.04 0.39 -21.53
C SER A 33 4.24 -0.88 -21.83
N GLU A 34 4.34 -1.89 -20.96
CA GLU A 34 3.73 -3.21 -21.13
C GLU A 34 2.69 -3.56 -20.06
N LYS A 35 2.61 -2.81 -18.95
CA LYS A 35 1.76 -3.14 -17.78
C LYS A 35 1.37 -1.89 -16.98
N ILE A 36 0.13 -1.87 -16.50
CA ILE A 36 -0.32 -0.89 -15.49
C ILE A 36 -0.01 -1.47 -14.11
N VAL A 37 0.79 -0.76 -13.32
CA VAL A 37 1.05 -1.09 -11.92
C VAL A 37 0.70 0.10 -11.04
N GLU A 38 0.25 -0.17 -9.82
CA GLU A 38 -0.08 0.87 -8.87
C GLU A 38 1.02 0.94 -7.81
N LYS A 39 1.48 2.15 -7.50
CA LYS A 39 2.25 2.41 -6.29
C LYS A 39 1.27 2.67 -5.15
N LEU A 40 1.23 1.74 -4.22
CA LEU A 40 0.41 1.81 -3.01
C LEU A 40 1.24 2.42 -1.89
N TRP A 41 0.74 3.49 -1.28
CA TRP A 41 1.30 4.06 -0.07
C TRP A 41 0.42 3.69 1.12
N THR A 42 1.07 3.19 2.18
CA THR A 42 0.40 2.74 3.39
C THR A 42 1.08 3.34 4.61
N GLU A 43 0.30 3.67 5.63
CA GLU A 43 0.78 4.20 6.89
C GLU A 43 0.48 3.20 8.00
N CYS A 44 1.48 2.89 8.83
CA CYS A 44 1.26 2.04 10.00
C CYS A 44 0.33 2.73 10.98
N THR A 45 -0.75 2.05 11.37
CA THR A 45 -1.76 2.56 12.31
C THR A 45 -1.20 2.73 13.73
N ASN A 46 -0.09 2.09 14.05
CA ASN A 46 0.54 2.14 15.37
C ASN A 46 1.65 3.21 15.47
N CYS A 47 2.63 3.21 14.56
CA CYS A 47 3.80 4.11 14.64
C CYS A 47 3.78 5.28 13.64
N GLY A 48 2.76 5.38 12.79
CA GLY A 48 2.66 6.44 11.77
C GLY A 48 3.70 6.34 10.65
N LYS A 49 4.51 5.28 10.59
CA LYS A 49 5.51 5.12 9.53
C LYS A 49 4.82 4.86 8.19
N THR A 50 5.14 5.69 7.20
CA THR A 50 4.71 5.49 5.83
C THR A 50 5.62 4.49 5.10
N HIS A 51 5.01 3.59 4.36
CA HIS A 51 5.62 2.58 3.50
C HIS A 51 5.05 2.71 2.08
N SER A 52 5.79 2.21 1.10
CA SER A 52 5.30 2.15 -0.28
C SER A 52 5.65 0.81 -0.91
N ARG A 53 4.74 0.28 -1.73
CA ARG A 53 4.97 -0.93 -2.51
C ARG A 53 4.32 -0.85 -3.87
N LEU A 54 4.88 -1.56 -4.84
CA LEU A 54 4.25 -1.74 -6.14
C LEU A 54 3.28 -2.92 -6.05
N VAL A 55 2.10 -2.76 -6.65
CA VAL A 55 1.09 -3.80 -6.79
C VAL A 55 0.72 -3.93 -8.25
N GLN A 56 0.77 -5.16 -8.76
CA GLN A 56 0.32 -5.49 -10.11
C GLN A 56 -1.07 -6.12 -10.03
N HIS A 57 -1.97 -5.72 -10.93
CA HIS A 57 -3.20 -6.46 -11.18
C HIS A 57 -2.86 -7.54 -12.21
N ILE A 58 -2.72 -8.80 -11.76
CA ILE A 58 -2.60 -10.00 -12.61
C ILE A 58 -3.99 -10.63 -12.70
#